data_AF-A0A7S0Z4B3-F1
#
_entry.id   AF-A0A7S0Z4B3-F1
#
_cell.length_a   1.000
_cell.length_b   1.000
_cell.length_c   1.000
_cell.angle_alpha   90.00
_cell.angle_beta   90.00
_cell.angle_gamma   90.00
#
_symmetry.space_group_name_H-M   'P 1'
#
loop_
_entity.id
_entity.type
_entity.pdbx_description
1 polymer ?
#
loop_
_entity_poly.entity_id
_entity_poly.type
_entity_poly.pdbx_seq_one_letter_code
_entity_poly.pdbx_strand_id
1 'polypeptide(L)'
;GEDDDKETDFKTITVGQTPLVLALEEAIIGIKEGGVRRVSVRPERGWRLPESSQCGAAIDVGTVIGLPGASVTEADSCLDATRFPAPNTFQAKRKLGRRFDETVLLEVEVLKVKGA
;
A
#
# COMPACT_ATOMS: atom_id res chain seq x y z
N GLY A 1 -20.87 -0.14 9.84
CA GLY A 1 -19.90 0.15 10.91
C GLY A 1 -18.59 -0.39 10.40
N GLU A 2 -17.81 -1.01 11.29
CA GLU A 2 -16.71 -1.93 10.97
C GLU A 2 -15.40 -1.22 10.59
N ASP A 3 -14.39 -1.05 11.46
CA ASP A 3 -14.04 -1.72 12.73
C ASP A 3 -13.98 -3.25 12.65
N ASP A 4 -13.40 -3.76 11.57
CA ASP A 4 -12.94 -5.16 11.49
C ASP A 4 -11.48 -5.22 11.00
N ASP A 5 -10.66 -4.22 11.39
CA ASP A 5 -9.21 -4.41 11.51
C ASP A 5 -8.99 -5.21 12.80
N LYS A 6 -9.33 -6.51 12.79
CA LYS A 6 -8.95 -7.39 13.91
C LYS A 6 -7.42 -7.33 14.04
N GLU A 7 -6.93 -7.05 15.24
CA GLU A 7 -5.51 -7.01 15.69
C GLU A 7 -4.68 -8.29 15.38
N THR A 8 -5.15 -9.18 14.51
CA THR A 8 -4.65 -10.53 14.31
C THR A 8 -4.21 -10.87 12.89
N ASP A 9 -4.18 -9.91 11.95
CA ASP A 9 -3.68 -10.17 10.59
C ASP A 9 -2.13 -10.15 10.57
N PHE A 10 -1.51 -11.21 11.10
CA PHE A 10 -0.07 -11.40 10.99
C PHE A 10 0.29 -12.09 9.66
N LYS A 11 1.29 -11.56 8.96
CA LYS A 11 1.83 -12.17 7.75
C LYS A 11 3.20 -12.76 8.03
N THR A 12 3.37 -14.06 7.78
CA THR A 12 4.71 -14.65 7.72
C THR A 12 5.39 -14.18 6.43
N ILE A 13 6.57 -13.60 6.57
CA ILE A 13 7.37 -13.10 5.45
C ILE A 13 8.72 -13.81 5.44
N THR A 14 9.28 -13.98 4.25
CA THR A 14 10.66 -14.43 4.05
C THR A 14 11.40 -13.30 3.34
N VAL A 15 12.44 -12.77 4.00
CA VAL A 15 13.25 -11.67 3.48
C VAL A 15 13.84 -12.05 2.12
N GLY A 16 13.70 -11.17 1.13
CA GLY A 16 14.16 -11.41 -0.25
C GLY A 16 13.34 -12.42 -1.05
N GLN A 17 12.22 -12.93 -0.53
CA GLN A 17 11.31 -13.85 -1.24
C GLN A 17 9.87 -13.34 -1.26
N THR A 18 9.44 -12.66 -0.21
CA THR A 18 8.12 -12.01 -0.17
C THR A 18 8.20 -10.66 -0.89
N PRO A 19 7.30 -10.35 -1.85
CA PRO A 19 7.30 -9.07 -2.55
C PRO A 19 6.80 -7.95 -1.63
N LEU A 20 7.65 -7.50 -0.73
CA LEU A 20 7.35 -6.35 0.13
C LEU A 20 7.48 -5.04 -0.67
N VAL A 21 6.84 -3.99 -0.17
CA VAL A 21 7.20 -2.62 -0.58
C VAL A 21 8.66 -2.36 -0.21
N LEU A 22 9.39 -1.67 -1.09
CA LEU A 22 10.84 -1.45 -0.95
C LEU A 22 11.21 -0.75 0.36
N ALA A 23 10.35 0.16 0.84
CA ALA A 23 10.57 0.82 2.12
C ALA A 23 10.55 -0.18 3.30
N LEU A 24 9.71 -1.21 3.23
CA LEU A 24 9.59 -2.20 4.28
C LEU A 24 10.69 -3.26 4.21
N GLU A 25 11.08 -3.68 3.01
CA GLU A 25 12.14 -4.67 2.80
C GLU A 25 13.45 -4.27 3.50
N GLU A 26 13.83 -2.99 3.41
CA GLU A 26 14.99 -2.46 4.14
C GLU A 26 14.70 -2.27 5.64
N ALA A 27 13.50 -1.80 5.98
CA ALA A 27 13.17 -1.42 7.34
C ALA A 27 13.00 -2.62 8.29
N ILE A 28 12.65 -3.82 7.82
CA ILE A 28 12.53 -5.00 8.69
C ILE A 28 13.88 -5.54 9.16
N ILE A 29 14.96 -5.23 8.44
CA ILE A 29 16.29 -5.76 8.74
C ILE A 29 16.78 -5.17 10.06
N GLY A 30 17.25 -6.05 10.95
CA GLY A 30 17.77 -5.69 12.26
C GLY A 30 16.70 -5.33 13.30
N ILE A 31 15.41 -5.57 13.04
CA ILE A 31 14.39 -5.53 14.09
C ILE A 31 14.49 -6.82 14.90
N LYS A 32 14.55 -6.69 16.24
CA LYS A 32 14.51 -7.83 17.16
C LYS A 32 13.10 -8.42 17.27
N GLU A 33 12.99 -9.67 17.71
CA GLU A 33 11.70 -10.25 18.09
C GLU A 33 11.02 -9.40 19.19
N GLY A 34 9.70 -9.19 19.04
CA GLY A 34 8.88 -8.25 19.81
C GLY A 34 9.17 -6.76 19.53
N GLY A 35 9.98 -6.46 18.52
CA GLY A 35 10.34 -5.09 18.16
C GLY A 35 9.31 -4.42 17.26
N VAL A 36 8.99 -3.16 17.54
CA VAL A 36 8.13 -2.31 16.70
C VAL A 36 8.97 -1.26 15.97
N ARG A 37 8.67 -1.00 14.70
CA ARG A 37 9.30 0.06 13.90
C ARG A 37 8.26 0.80 13.07
N ARG A 38 8.36 2.13 13.08
CA ARG A 38 7.58 3.02 12.22
C ARG A 38 8.40 3.32 10.97
N VAL A 39 7.81 3.12 9.81
CA VAL A 39 8.42 3.22 8.48
C VAL A 39 7.68 4.27 7.68
N SER A 40 8.40 5.30 7.24
CA SER A 40 7.86 6.30 6.32
C SER A 40 7.97 5.78 4.90
N VAL A 41 6.84 5.46 4.29
CA VAL A 41 6.74 4.89 2.94
C VAL A 41 6.42 6.01 1.98
N ARG A 42 7.44 6.45 1.22
CA ARG A 42 7.25 7.39 0.12
C ARG A 42 6.59 6.68 -1.07
N PRO A 43 5.84 7.40 -1.93
CA PRO A 43 5.18 6.84 -3.11
C PRO A 43 6.08 5.93 -3.94
N GLU A 44 7.28 6.40 -4.29
CA GLU A 44 8.25 5.71 -5.13
C GLU A 44 8.86 4.45 -4.50
N ARG A 45 8.62 4.24 -3.20
CA ARG A 45 9.11 3.09 -2.42
C ARG A 45 7.99 2.23 -1.85
N GLY A 46 6.74 2.60 -2.15
CA GLY A 46 5.52 1.99 -1.64
C GLY A 46 4.82 1.17 -2.72
N TRP A 47 3.56 1.52 -2.96
CA TRP A 47 2.66 0.83 -3.87
C TRP A 47 2.52 1.50 -5.22
N ARG A 48 3.29 2.55 -5.53
CA ARG A 48 3.17 3.20 -6.84
C ARG A 48 3.85 2.35 -7.91
N LEU A 49 3.15 2.07 -9.00
CA LEU A 49 3.75 1.42 -10.17
C LEU A 49 4.79 2.35 -10.83
N PRO A 50 5.98 1.84 -11.20
CA PRO A 50 7.04 2.66 -11.78
C PRO A 50 6.74 3.11 -13.22
N GLU A 51 6.00 2.31 -13.99
CA GLU A 51 5.73 2.56 -15.42
C GLU A 51 4.46 3.36 -15.68
N SER A 52 3.75 3.76 -14.63
CA SER A 52 2.45 4.40 -14.75
C SER A 52 2.62 5.92 -14.96
N SER A 53 3.11 6.29 -16.14
CA SER A 53 3.21 7.69 -16.60
C SER A 53 1.87 8.42 -16.65
N GLN A 54 0.75 7.68 -16.59
CA GLN A 54 -0.62 8.18 -16.59
C GLN A 54 -1.23 8.31 -15.18
N CYS A 55 -0.43 8.11 -14.14
CA CYS A 55 -0.95 8.18 -12.78
C CYS A 55 -1.32 9.58 -12.34
N GLY A 56 -2.59 9.73 -11.98
CA GLY A 56 -3.20 11.03 -11.70
C GLY A 56 -3.91 11.66 -12.90
N ALA A 57 -3.93 11.01 -14.08
CA ALA A 57 -4.74 11.47 -15.19
C ALA A 57 -6.22 11.38 -14.80
N ALA A 58 -6.89 12.53 -14.78
CA ALA A 58 -8.33 12.62 -14.59
C ALA A 58 -9.00 12.16 -15.90
N ILE A 59 -9.76 11.07 -15.86
CA ILE A 59 -10.61 10.66 -16.96
C ILE A 59 -11.89 11.46 -16.87
N ASP A 60 -12.17 12.29 -17.88
CA ASP A 60 -13.45 12.96 -18.02
C ASP A 60 -14.52 11.92 -18.41
N VAL A 61 -15.25 11.45 -17.41
CA VAL A 61 -16.42 10.59 -17.61
C VAL A 61 -17.67 11.41 -17.90
N GLY A 62 -17.61 12.74 -17.75
CA GLY A 62 -18.75 13.64 -17.94
C GLY A 62 -19.35 13.56 -19.34
N THR A 63 -18.55 13.24 -20.35
CA THR A 63 -19.03 13.03 -21.73
C THR A 63 -19.85 11.75 -21.89
N VAL A 64 -19.61 10.72 -21.07
CA VAL A 64 -20.27 9.40 -21.17
C VAL A 64 -21.57 9.36 -20.36
N ILE A 65 -21.60 10.03 -19.21
CA ILE A 65 -22.77 10.04 -18.31
C ILE A 65 -23.62 11.33 -18.42
N GLY A 66 -23.26 12.25 -19.32
CA GLY A 66 -23.97 13.52 -19.52
C GLY A 66 -23.85 14.49 -18.35
N LEU A 67 -22.83 14.33 -17.51
CA LEU A 67 -22.60 15.13 -16.30
C LEU A 67 -21.35 15.99 -16.48
N PRO A 68 -21.46 17.24 -16.97
CA PRO A 68 -20.30 18.06 -17.30
C PRO A 68 -19.43 18.30 -16.06
N GLY A 69 -18.13 18.04 -16.20
CA GLY A 69 -17.14 18.19 -15.12
C GLY A 69 -16.99 16.96 -14.20
N ALA A 70 -17.69 15.87 -14.45
CA ALA A 70 -17.44 14.61 -13.75
C ALA A 70 -16.11 14.00 -14.24
N SER A 71 -15.10 14.01 -13.37
CA SER A 71 -13.84 13.32 -13.62
C SER A 71 -13.61 12.22 -12.60
N VAL A 72 -13.03 11.11 -13.05
CA VAL A 72 -12.57 10.02 -12.20
C VAL A 72 -11.08 9.85 -12.43
N THR A 73 -10.31 9.93 -11.35
CA THR A 73 -8.90 9.54 -11.36
C THR A 73 -8.86 8.02 -11.22
N GLU A 74 -8.34 7.31 -12.23
CA GLU A 74 -8.10 5.86 -12.13
C GLU A 74 -6.86 5.58 -11.28
N ALA A 75 -6.96 5.85 -9.98
CA ALA A 75 -5.86 5.59 -9.06
C ALA A 75 -5.59 4.10 -8.83
N ASP A 76 -6.56 3.22 -9.12
CA ASP A 76 -6.35 1.77 -9.09
C ASP A 76 -5.33 1.30 -10.13
N SER A 77 -5.24 1.97 -11.29
CA SER A 77 -4.23 1.67 -12.32
C SER A 77 -2.80 2.05 -11.93
N CYS A 78 -2.65 2.78 -10.82
CA CYS A 78 -1.40 3.29 -10.28
C CYS A 78 -0.81 2.46 -9.17
N LEU A 79 -1.61 1.54 -8.64
CA LEU A 79 -1.27 0.78 -7.44
C LEU A 79 -0.77 -0.62 -7.81
N ASP A 80 0.41 -0.95 -7.31
CA ASP A 80 0.96 -2.29 -7.33
C ASP A 80 0.31 -3.12 -6.21
N ALA A 81 -0.79 -3.79 -6.55
CA ALA A 81 -1.50 -4.69 -5.64
C ALA A 81 -0.72 -5.99 -5.33
N THR A 82 0.41 -6.24 -5.98
CA THR A 82 1.25 -7.42 -5.73
C THR A 82 2.21 -7.23 -4.54
N ARG A 83 2.36 -5.98 -4.07
CA ARG A 83 3.28 -5.61 -2.99
C ARG A 83 2.61 -5.68 -1.62
N PHE A 84 3.33 -6.25 -0.67
CA PHE A 84 2.88 -6.35 0.73
C PHE A 84 3.50 -5.27 1.63
N PRO A 85 2.78 -4.81 2.66
CA PRO A 85 1.40 -5.18 3.01
C PRO A 85 0.39 -4.55 2.04
N ALA A 86 -0.61 -5.31 1.60
CA ALA A 86 -1.67 -4.81 0.71
C ALA A 86 -2.98 -4.68 1.51
N PRO A 87 -3.78 -3.62 1.27
CA PRO A 87 -5.09 -3.50 1.90
C PRO A 87 -6.01 -4.66 1.47
N ASN A 88 -6.56 -5.36 2.45
CA ASN A 88 -7.44 -6.52 2.27
C ASN A 88 -8.92 -6.12 2.10
N THR A 89 -9.34 -4.95 2.61
CA THR A 89 -10.72 -4.46 2.47
C THR A 89 -10.89 -3.48 1.31
N PHE A 90 -12.11 -3.42 0.75
CA PHE A 90 -12.46 -2.44 -0.30
C PHE A 90 -12.24 -0.99 0.15
N GLN A 91 -12.62 -0.68 1.39
CA GLN A 91 -12.43 0.66 1.95
C GLN A 91 -10.95 1.01 2.13
N ALA A 92 -10.12 0.08 2.63
CA ALA A 92 -8.69 0.29 2.77
C ALA A 92 -8.00 0.46 1.40
N LYS A 93 -8.42 -0.31 0.39
CA LYS A 93 -7.97 -0.14 -1.01
C LYS A 93 -8.27 1.26 -1.53
N ARG A 94 -9.52 1.74 -1.36
CA ARG A 94 -9.88 3.11 -1.77
C ARG A 94 -9.13 4.19 -1.00
N LYS A 95 -8.86 3.99 0.30
CA LYS A 95 -8.06 4.92 1.11
C LYS A 95 -6.62 4.99 0.59
N LEU A 96 -6.00 3.85 0.31
CA LEU A 96 -4.65 3.80 -0.27
C LEU A 96 -4.62 4.43 -1.67
N GLY A 97 -5.61 4.14 -2.52
CA GLY A 97 -5.73 4.73 -3.86
C GLY A 97 -5.94 6.25 -3.87
N ARG A 98 -6.36 6.86 -2.76
CA ARG A 98 -6.41 8.34 -2.67
C ARG A 98 -5.11 8.96 -2.21
N ARG A 99 -4.18 8.16 -1.69
CA ARG A 99 -2.94 8.60 -1.02
C ARG A 99 -1.71 7.93 -1.61
N PHE A 100 -1.83 7.37 -2.81
CA PHE A 100 -0.76 6.62 -3.47
C PHE A 100 0.45 7.50 -3.81
N ASP A 101 0.22 8.80 -3.93
CA ASP A 101 1.16 9.87 -4.19
C ASP A 101 1.55 10.64 -2.91
N GLU A 102 1.01 10.26 -1.76
CA GLU A 102 1.40 10.78 -0.45
C GLU A 102 2.41 9.86 0.25
N THR A 103 3.16 10.44 1.20
CA THR A 103 3.95 9.62 2.12
C THR A 103 3.06 9.04 3.21
N VAL A 104 3.07 7.71 3.35
CA VAL A 104 2.26 6.98 4.34
C VAL A 104 3.17 6.47 5.46
N LEU A 105 2.70 6.53 6.70
CA LEU A 105 3.41 5.94 7.84
C LEU A 105 2.88 4.53 8.11
N LEU A 106 3.77 3.55 8.10
CA LEU A 106 3.48 2.16 8.42
C LEU A 106 4.10 1.80 9.77
N GLU A 107 3.38 1.11 10.62
CA GLU A 107 3.93 0.54 11.86
C GLU A 107 3.99 -0.98 11.71
N VAL A 108 5.14 -1.57 12.06
CA VAL A 108 5.38 -3.01 11.91
C VAL A 108 5.96 -3.56 13.18
N GLU A 109 5.36 -4.64 13.68
CA GLU A 109 5.84 -5.44 14.79
C GLU A 109 6.39 -6.78 14.28
N VAL A 110 7.59 -7.15 14.73
CA VAL A 110 8.15 -8.47 14.46
C VAL A 110 7.80 -9.40 15.60
N LEU A 111 6.84 -10.29 15.39
CA LEU A 111 6.40 -11.23 16.42
C LEU A 111 7.42 -12.36 16.67
N LYS A 112 8.04 -12.87 15.60
CA LYS A 112 8.96 -14.00 15.67
C LYS A 112 9.90 -14.03 14.47
N VAL A 113 11.18 -14.33 14.71
CA VAL A 113 12.19 -14.53 13.66
C VAL A 113 12.53 -16.01 13.63
N LYS A 114 12.37 -16.63 12.46
CA LYS A 114 12.87 -17.99 12.22
C LYS A 114 14.19 -17.89 11.48
N GLY A 115 15.26 -18.39 12.09
CA GLY A 115 16.51 -18.64 11.38
C GLY A 115 16.30 -19.71 10.31
N ALA A 116 17.11 -19.63 9.24
CA ALA A 116 17.20 -20.69 8.23
C ALA A 116 17.77 -21.97 8.84
#